data_AF-A0A843LP10-F1
#
_entry.id   AF-A0A843LP10-F1
#
_cell.length_a   1.000
_cell.length_b   1.000
_cell.length_c   1.000
_cell.angle_alpha   90.00
_cell.angle_beta   90.00
_cell.angle_gamma   90.00
#
_symmetry.space_group_name_H-M   'P 1'
#
loop_
_entity.id
_entity.type
_entity.pdbx_description
1 polymer ?
#
loop_
_entity_poly.entity_id
_entity_poly.type
_entity_poly.pdbx_seq_one_letter_code
_entity_poly.pdbx_strand_id
1 'polypeptide(L)' 'MITLILPAVFIGLLFHGIHRKVIARIQGRPGPPIWQEILHTLKFSFKQTWIPKTASMPMFVFIVA' A
#
# COMPACT_ATOMS: atom_id res chain seq x y z
N MET A 1 23.22 4.86 -4.93
CA MET A 1 22.22 4.52 -3.88
C MET A 1 20.80 4.81 -4.34
N ILE A 2 20.48 6.02 -4.81
CA ILE A 2 19.12 6.35 -5.30
C ILE A 2 18.64 5.43 -6.44
N THR A 3 19.57 5.00 -7.29
CA THR A 3 19.34 4.09 -8.43
C THR A 3 18.92 2.69 -8.04
N LEU A 4 19.14 2.27 -6.80
CA LEU A 4 18.70 0.97 -6.28
C LEU A 4 17.40 1.10 -5.49
N ILE A 5 17.26 2.20 -4.73
CA ILE A 5 16.12 2.44 -3.85
C ILE A 5 14.83 2.63 -4.66
N LEU A 6 14.87 3.47 -5.70
CA LEU A 6 13.71 3.70 -6.55
C LEU A 6 13.15 2.40 -7.16
N PRO A 7 13.93 1.59 -7.90
CA PRO A 7 13.41 0.35 -8.46
C PRO A 7 13.03 -0.68 -7.39
N ALA A 8 13.72 -0.72 -6.24
CA ALA A 8 13.34 -1.61 -5.14
C ALA A 8 11.92 -1.34 -4.61
N VAL A 9 11.52 -0.06 -4.51
CA VAL A 9 10.16 0.32 -4.09
C VAL A 9 9.12 -0.15 -5.10
N PHE A 10 9.34 0.07 -6.40
CA PHE A 10 8.41 -0.37 -7.45
C PHE A 10 8.31 -1.90 -7.53
N ILE A 11 9.44 -2.60 -7.45
CA ILE A 11 9.48 -4.07 -7.47
C ILE A 11 8.78 -4.63 -6.23
N GLY A 12 8.97 -4.04 -5.05
CA GLY A 12 8.27 -4.42 -3.83
C GLY A 12 6.75 -4.33 -3.95
N LEU A 13 6.24 -3.24 -4.54
CA LEU A 13 4.81 -3.07 -4.79
C LEU A 13 4.25 -4.10 -5.78
N LEU A 14 5.01 -4.44 -6.83
CA LEU A 14 4.63 -5.48 -7.79
C LEU A 14 4.59 -6.87 -7.14
N PHE A 15 5.55 -7.21 -6.29
CA PHE A 15 5.53 -8.48 -5.54
C PHE A 15 4.29 -8.58 -4.63
N HIS A 16 3.87 -7.47 -4.01
CA HIS A 16 2.64 -7.44 -3.22
C HIS A 16 1.40 -7.71 -4.10
N GLY A 17 1.33 -7.12 -5.29
CA GLY A 17 0.26 -7.39 -6.26
C GLY A 17 0.21 -8.85 -6.72
N ILE A 18 1.37 -9.47 -6.96
CA ILE A 18 1.47 -10.90 -7.30
C ILE A 18 0.95 -11.76 -6.15
N HIS A 19 1.38 -11.49 -4.93
CA HIS A 19 0.95 -12.24 -3.74
C HIS A 19 -0.58 -12.24 -3.59
N ARG A 20 -1.22 -11.07 -3.72
CA ARG A 20 -2.69 -10.96 -3.66
C ARG A 20 -3.39 -11.71 -4.79
N LYS A 21 -2.80 -11.71 -5.98
CA LYS A 21 -3.33 -12.47 -7.13
C LYS A 21 -3.23 -13.97 -6.88
N VAL A 22 -2.11 -14.47 -6.36
CA VAL A 22 -1.92 -15.89 -6.02
C VAL A 22 -2.92 -16.33 -4.96
N ILE A 23 -3.06 -15.59 -3.87
CA ILE A 23 -4.05 -15.89 -2.81
C ILE A 23 -5.46 -15.93 -3.39
N ALA A 24 -5.83 -14.95 -4.23
CA ALA A 24 -7.14 -14.91 -4.85
C ALA A 24 -7.40 -16.15 -5.73
N ARG A 25 -6.38 -16.63 -6.47
CA ARG A 25 -6.50 -17.86 -7.27
C ARG A 25 -6.65 -19.11 -6.42
N ILE A 26 -5.92 -19.21 -5.31
CA ILE A 26 -6.08 -20.31 -4.33
C ILE A 26 -7.50 -20.32 -3.77
N GLN A 27 -8.09 -19.14 -3.55
CA GLN A 27 -9.47 -18.96 -3.09
C GLN A 27 -10.53 -19.11 -4.20
N GLY A 28 -10.16 -19.48 -5.43
CA GLY A 28 -11.10 -19.68 -6.54
C GLY A 28 -11.73 -18.40 -7.10
N ARG A 29 -11.21 -17.21 -6.75
CA ARG A 29 -11.74 -15.92 -7.21
C ARG A 29 -10.77 -15.23 -8.19
N PRO A 30 -11.28 -14.42 -9.15
CA PRO A 30 -10.41 -13.56 -9.92
C PRO A 30 -9.76 -12.52 -9.00
N GLY A 31 -8.43 -12.54 -8.92
CA GLY A 31 -7.66 -11.56 -8.17
C GLY A 31 -7.53 -10.21 -8.88
N PRO A 32 -7.17 -9.15 -8.15
CA PRO A 32 -6.95 -7.82 -8.72
C PRO A 32 -5.76 -7.81 -9.70
N PRO A 33 -5.65 -6.79 -10.58
CA PRO A 33 -4.48 -6.62 -11.43
C PRO A 33 -3.22 -6.35 -10.61
N ILE A 34 -2.06 -6.77 -11.10
CA ILE A 34 -0.78 -6.69 -10.35
C ILE A 34 -0.39 -5.23 -10.08
N TRP A 35 -0.69 -4.33 -11.00
CA TRP A 35 -0.43 -2.89 -10.89
C TRP A 35 -1.39 -2.15 -9.94
N GLN A 36 -2.39 -2.83 -9.37
CA GLN A 36 -3.39 -2.23 -8.49
C GLN A 36 -2.78 -1.62 -7.23
N GLU A 37 -1.69 -2.19 -6.71
CA GLU A 37 -1.03 -1.69 -5.49
C GLU A 37 -0.46 -0.30 -5.68
N ILE A 38 0.08 0.00 -6.86
CA ILE A 38 0.60 1.33 -7.19
C ILE A 38 -0.54 2.35 -7.19
N LEU A 39 -1.70 2.00 -7.75
CA LEU A 39 -2.89 2.85 -7.72
C LEU A 39 -3.45 3.03 -6.31
N HIS A 40 -3.37 2.01 -5.45
CA HIS A 40 -3.78 2.10 -4.05
C HIS A 40 -2.87 3.03 -3.26
N THR A 41 -1.55 2.87 -3.37
CA THR A 41 -0.58 3.76 -2.74
C THR A 41 -0.84 5.20 -3.16
N LEU A 42 -0.97 5.46 -4.46
CA LEU A 42 -1.25 6.80 -4.98
C LEU A 42 -2.57 7.36 -4.46
N LYS A 43 -3.65 6.58 -4.50
CA LYS A 43 -4.97 6.99 -4.00
C LYS A 43 -4.95 7.34 -2.51
N PHE A 44 -4.25 6.55 -1.69
CA PHE A 44 -4.17 6.82 -0.25
C PHE A 44 -3.35 8.06 0.07
N SER A 45 -2.30 8.34 -0.70
CA SER A 45 -1.52 9.58 -0.55
C SER A 45 -2.34 10.85 -0.76
N PHE A 46 -3.44 10.77 -1.51
CA PHE A 46 -4.36 11.89 -1.72
C PHE A 46 -5.55 11.93 -0.76
N LYS A 47 -5.74 10.89 0.07
CA LYS A 47 -6.84 10.89 1.04
C LYS A 47 -6.50 11.74 2.26
N GLN A 48 -7.51 12.38 2.83
CA GLN A 48 -7.39 13.11 4.09
C GLN A 48 -7.22 12.14 5.25
N THR A 49 -6.29 12.46 6.16
CA THR A 49 -6.09 11.73 7.42
C THR A 49 -7.07 12.27 8.45
N TRP A 50 -8.01 11.43 8.89
CA TRP A 50 -8.98 11.79 9.92
C TRP A 50 -8.47 11.39 11.31
N ILE A 51 -8.12 12.39 12.12
CA ILE A 51 -7.56 12.19 13.46
C ILE A 51 -8.70 12.25 14.49
N PRO A 52 -8.90 11.21 15.32
CA PRO A 52 -9.94 11.21 16.34
C PRO A 52 -9.73 12.33 17.36
N LYS A 53 -10.82 12.98 17.80
CA LYS A 53 -10.77 14.07 18.80
C LYS A 53 -10.19 13.66 20.15
N THR A 54 -10.23 12.36 20.46
CA THR A 54 -9.72 11.76 21.71
C THR A 54 -8.26 11.33 21.62
N ALA A 55 -7.64 11.38 20.43
CA ALA A 55 -6.26 10.96 20.23
C ALA A 55 -5.29 12.13 20.34
N SER A 56 -4.10 11.89 20.88
CA SER A 56 -3.03 12.87 20.81
C SER A 56 -2.47 12.94 19.38
N MET A 57 -2.58 14.12 18.77
CA MET A 57 -2.23 14.36 17.36
C MET A 57 -0.81 13.91 16.99
N PRO A 58 0.26 14.26 17.74
CA PRO A 58 1.61 13.83 17.37
C PRO A 58 1.79 12.30 17.45
N MET A 59 1.23 11.64 18.47
CA MET A 59 1.36 10.18 18.57
C MET A 59 0.58 9.47 17.47
N PHE A 60 -0.59 9.98 17.10
CA PHE A 60 -1.40 9.39 16.04
C PHE A 60 -0.69 9.46 14.68
N VAL A 61 -0.06 10.60 14.36
CA VAL A 61 0.61 10.79 13.06
C VAL A 61 1.94 10.05 12.98
N PHE A 62 2.75 10.01 14.04
CA PHE A 62 4.07 9.38 13.99
C PHE A 62 4.05 7.85 14.15
N ILE A 63 3.04 7.29 14.82
CA ILE A 63 3.00 5.86 15.17
C ILE A 63 2.00 5.09 14.31
N VAL A 64 0.86 5.70 13.96
CA VAL A 64 -0.29 4.99 13.38
C VAL A 64 -0.55 5.34 11.91
N ALA A 65 -0.41 6.62 11.54
CA ALA A 65 -0.67 7.11 10.19
C ALA A 65 0.48 6.79 9.20
#